data_AF-A0A955TC42-F1
#
_entry.id   AF-A0A955TC42-F1
#
_cell.length_a   1.000
_cell.length_b   1.000
_cell.length_c   1.000
_cell.angle_alpha   90.00
_cell.angle_beta   90.00
_cell.angle_gamma   90.00
#
_symmetry.space_group_name_H-M   'P 1'
#
loop_
_entity.id
_entity.type
_entity.pdbx_description
1 polymer ?
#
loop_
_entity_poly.entity_id
_entity_poly.type
_entity_poly.pdbx_seq_one_letter_code
_entity_poly.pdbx_strand_id
1 'polypeptide(L)'
;MSTAEIQYIETPRPDTGLTNGKIGIWLFLASEVMLFGALFSAYVLLRVGAETWPLGRDVLNIWLALVNTVVLITSSVTMVLAWAALMKNNYSEHKKFLALTFLCGLIFLGIKAVEYGQKFSHDLFPSTNNFLAIYFVLTGLHGLHVVGGMIVML
;
A
#
# COMPACT_ATOMS: atom_id res chain seq x y z
N MET A 1 -12.54 43.30 -0.78
CA MET A 1 -11.50 42.29 -0.99
C MET A 1 -12.16 41.10 -1.66
N SER A 2 -11.93 40.90 -2.96
CA SER A 2 -12.34 39.67 -3.63
C SER A 2 -11.54 38.54 -3.00
N THR A 3 -12.16 37.71 -2.17
CA THR A 3 -11.58 36.44 -1.77
C THR A 3 -11.31 35.69 -3.07
N ALA A 4 -10.04 35.48 -3.41
CA ALA A 4 -9.67 34.67 -4.57
C ALA A 4 -10.20 33.25 -4.33
N GLU A 5 -11.43 33.00 -4.75
CA GLU A 5 -12.08 31.71 -4.63
C GLU A 5 -11.34 30.77 -5.58
N ILE A 6 -10.70 29.74 -5.03
CA ILE A 6 -9.96 28.76 -5.81
C ILE A 6 -11.01 27.96 -6.59
N GLN A 7 -11.05 28.18 -7.91
CA GLN A 7 -12.06 27.55 -8.77
C GLN A 7 -11.92 26.02 -8.78
N TYR A 8 -13.04 25.32 -8.97
CA TYR A 8 -13.14 23.87 -9.16
C TYR A 8 -12.76 22.99 -7.96
N ILE A 9 -12.89 23.51 -6.74
CA ILE A 9 -12.80 22.71 -5.51
C ILE A 9 -14.07 21.88 -5.31
N GLU A 10 -15.24 22.53 -5.39
CA GLU A 10 -16.54 21.87 -5.19
C GLU A 10 -17.25 21.59 -6.52
N THR A 11 -17.05 22.46 -7.51
CA THR A 11 -17.66 22.33 -8.84
C THR A 11 -16.78 21.49 -9.77
N PRO A 12 -17.35 20.52 -10.52
CA PRO A 12 -16.62 19.79 -11.53
C PRO A 12 -16.10 20.70 -12.65
N ARG A 13 -14.90 20.42 -13.18
CA ARG A 13 -14.39 21.12 -14.37
C ARG A 13 -15.23 20.78 -15.60
N PRO A 14 -15.50 21.74 -16.50
CA PRO A 14 -16.25 21.49 -17.73
C PRO A 14 -15.60 20.44 -18.64
N ASP A 15 -14.26 20.43 -18.70
CA ASP A 15 -13.51 19.60 -19.64
C ASP A 15 -13.43 18.12 -19.21
N THR A 16 -13.30 17.88 -17.91
CA THR A 16 -13.04 16.53 -17.36
C THR A 16 -14.19 15.98 -16.50
N GLY A 17 -15.14 16.81 -16.08
CA GLY A 17 -16.20 16.41 -15.15
C GLY A 17 -15.71 16.05 -13.74
N LEU A 18 -14.46 16.37 -13.40
CA LEU A 18 -13.83 16.06 -12.11
C LEU A 18 -13.46 17.34 -11.35
N THR A 19 -13.46 17.27 -10.03
CA THR A 19 -12.93 18.34 -9.17
C THR A 19 -11.41 18.29 -9.12
N ASN A 20 -10.76 19.41 -8.80
CA ASN A 20 -9.29 19.47 -8.71
C ASN A 20 -8.71 18.44 -7.73
N GLY A 21 -9.41 18.17 -6.62
CA GLY A 21 -9.00 17.15 -5.65
C GLY A 21 -8.97 15.73 -6.23
N LYS A 22 -9.99 15.36 -7.02
CA LYS A 22 -10.03 14.04 -7.70
C LYS A 22 -8.92 13.90 -8.73
N ILE A 23 -8.64 14.96 -9.50
CA ILE A 23 -7.53 14.97 -10.46
C ILE A 23 -6.18 14.82 -9.73
N GLY A 24 -6.01 15.53 -8.62
CA GLY A 24 -4.80 15.41 -7.78
C GLY A 24 -4.56 13.98 -7.29
N ILE A 25 -5.62 13.30 -6.81
CA ILE A 25 -5.52 11.89 -6.39
C ILE A 25 -5.18 10.97 -7.57
N TRP A 26 -5.77 11.17 -8.75
CA TRP A 26 -5.43 10.37 -9.94
C TRP A 26 -3.97 10.55 -10.37
N LEU A 27 -3.47 11.78 -10.37
CA LEU A 27 -2.06 12.06 -10.70
C LEU A 27 -1.11 11.46 -9.65
N PHE A 28 -1.45 11.59 -8.37
CA PHE A 28 -0.71 10.95 -7.29
C PHE A 28 -0.65 9.43 -7.47
N LEU A 29 -1.79 8.77 -7.69
CA LEU A 29 -1.86 7.33 -7.95
C LEU A 29 -1.03 6.92 -9.19
N ALA A 30 -1.06 7.71 -10.25
CA ALA A 30 -0.24 7.45 -11.43
C ALA A 30 1.27 7.53 -11.11
N SER A 31 1.70 8.51 -10.32
CA SER A 31 3.10 8.61 -9.89
C SER A 31 3.55 7.44 -9.02
N GLU A 32 2.68 6.95 -8.14
CA GLU A 32 2.93 5.77 -7.31
C GLU A 32 3.08 4.49 -8.15
N VAL A 33 2.23 4.30 -9.17
CA VAL A 33 2.35 3.18 -10.10
C VAL A 33 3.69 3.22 -10.84
N MET A 34 4.16 4.41 -11.24
CA MET A 34 5.47 4.56 -11.87
C MET A 34 6.64 4.27 -10.91
N LEU A 35 6.55 4.75 -9.66
CA LEU A 35 7.53 4.50 -8.59
C LEU A 35 7.72 3.00 -8.36
N PHE A 36 6.62 2.26 -8.11
CA PHE A 36 6.68 0.81 -7.94
C PHE A 36 7.07 0.10 -9.24
N GLY A 37 6.62 0.58 -10.40
CA GLY A 37 7.00 0.05 -11.71
C GLY A 37 8.51 0.09 -11.96
N ALA A 38 9.18 1.17 -11.54
CA ALA A 38 10.64 1.29 -11.60
C ALA A 38 11.33 0.29 -10.67
N LEU A 39 10.83 0.11 -9.44
CA LEU A 39 11.39 -0.86 -8.48
C LEU A 39 11.19 -2.32 -8.93
N PHE A 40 10.04 -2.66 -9.50
CA PHE A 40 9.81 -3.98 -10.09
C PHE A 40 10.72 -4.22 -11.31
N SER A 41 10.92 -3.20 -12.14
CA SER A 41 11.86 -3.28 -13.27
C SER A 41 13.29 -3.54 -12.79
N ALA A 42 13.72 -2.83 -11.73
CA ALA A 42 15.02 -3.07 -11.09
C ALA A 42 15.16 -4.52 -10.56
N TYR A 43 14.12 -5.05 -9.92
CA TYR A 43 14.10 -6.46 -9.49
C TYR A 43 14.29 -7.42 -10.67
N VAL A 44 13.57 -7.22 -11.78
CA VAL A 44 13.67 -8.08 -12.97
C VAL A 44 15.08 -8.04 -13.55
N LEU A 45 15.67 -6.85 -13.69
CA LEU A 45 17.03 -6.70 -14.20
C LEU A 45 18.07 -7.38 -13.31
N LEU A 46 17.98 -7.20 -11.98
CA LEU A 46 18.85 -7.88 -11.03
C LEU A 46 18.69 -9.40 -11.09
N ARG A 47 17.45 -9.89 -11.28
CA ARG A 47 17.15 -11.32 -11.36
C ARG A 47 17.72 -11.98 -12.62
N VAL A 48 17.62 -11.31 -13.76
CA VAL A 48 18.09 -11.82 -15.06
C VAL A 48 19.61 -11.70 -15.19
N GLY A 49 20.21 -10.67 -14.59
CA GLY A 49 21.67 -10.46 -14.61
C GLY A 49 22.47 -11.34 -13.64
N ALA A 50 21.81 -12.07 -12.73
CA ALA A 50 22.50 -12.89 -11.73
C ALA A 50 22.60 -14.37 -12.16
N GLU A 51 23.82 -14.92 -12.15
CA GLU A 51 24.08 -16.34 -12.44
C GLU A 51 23.47 -17.27 -11.38
N THR A 52 23.50 -16.86 -10.12
CA THR A 52 22.87 -17.57 -9.00
C THR A 52 21.90 -16.65 -8.28
N TRP A 53 20.70 -17.14 -7.99
CA TRP A 53 19.67 -16.39 -7.29
C TRP A 53 19.04 -17.27 -6.22
N PRO A 54 18.88 -16.79 -4.98
CA PRO A 54 18.29 -17.59 -3.92
C PRO A 54 16.88 -18.03 -4.31
N LEU A 55 16.56 -19.31 -4.09
CA LEU A 55 15.21 -19.80 -4.26
C LEU A 55 14.34 -19.08 -3.22
N GLY A 56 13.35 -18.31 -3.68
CA GLY A 56 12.51 -17.50 -2.78
C GLY A 56 11.86 -18.31 -1.66
N ARG A 57 11.68 -19.63 -1.86
CA ARG A 57 11.14 -20.57 -0.85
C ARG A 57 12.05 -20.78 0.36
N ASP A 58 13.36 -20.63 0.20
CA ASP A 58 14.33 -20.85 1.28
C ASP A 58 14.45 -19.63 2.19
N VAL A 59 14.05 -18.45 1.70
CA VAL A 59 14.21 -17.15 2.38
C VAL A 59 12.88 -16.54 2.81
N LEU A 60 11.75 -17.02 2.26
CA LEU A 60 10.41 -16.48 2.50
C LEU A 60 9.45 -17.54 3.01
N ASN A 61 8.69 -17.17 4.05
CA ASN A 61 7.62 -18.00 4.56
C ASN A 61 6.34 -17.78 3.75
N ILE A 62 5.99 -18.74 2.89
CA ILE A 62 4.80 -18.68 2.03
C ILE A 62 3.50 -18.56 2.85
N TRP A 63 3.42 -19.22 4.01
CA TRP A 63 2.23 -19.20 4.84
C TRP A 63 1.98 -17.81 5.44
N LEU A 64 3.02 -17.16 5.96
CA LEU A 64 2.92 -15.79 6.45
C LEU A 64 2.58 -14.80 5.32
N ALA A 65 3.15 -15.01 4.13
CA ALA A 65 2.80 -14.21 2.95
C ALA A 65 1.33 -14.38 2.57
N LEU A 66 0.82 -15.61 2.53
CA LEU A 66 -0.56 -15.91 2.18
C LEU A 66 -1.56 -15.32 3.18
N VAL A 67 -1.29 -15.47 4.48
CA VAL A 67 -2.13 -14.87 5.53
C VAL A 67 -2.16 -13.35 5.38
N ASN A 68 -1.02 -12.71 5.15
CA ASN A 68 -0.95 -11.26 4.90
C ASN A 68 -1.78 -10.83 3.69
N THR A 69 -1.68 -11.56 2.58
CA THR A 69 -2.46 -11.26 1.38
C THR A 69 -3.96 -11.38 1.63
N VAL A 70 -4.41 -12.43 2.33
CA VAL A 70 -5.83 -12.60 2.69
C VAL A 70 -6.31 -11.45 3.58
N VAL A 71 -5.51 -11.02 4.55
CA VAL A 71 -5.83 -9.87 5.41
C VAL A 71 -5.99 -8.59 4.59
N LEU A 72 -5.09 -8.31 3.64
CA LEU A 72 -5.17 -7.11 2.80
C LEU A 72 -6.35 -7.13 1.82
N ILE A 73 -6.65 -8.28 1.22
CA ILE A 73 -7.83 -8.43 0.35
C ILE A 73 -9.10 -8.19 1.16
N THR A 74 -9.18 -8.77 2.36
CA THR A 74 -10.30 -8.55 3.28
C THR A 74 -10.43 -7.07 3.65
N SER A 75 -9.32 -6.41 3.96
CA SER A 75 -9.28 -4.96 4.25
C SER A 75 -9.81 -4.10 3.09
N SER A 76 -9.51 -4.50 1.85
CA SER A 76 -9.99 -3.80 0.66
C SER A 76 -11.50 -3.93 0.51
N VAL A 77 -12.06 -5.13 0.77
CA VAL A 77 -13.51 -5.36 0.78
C VAL A 77 -14.18 -4.53 1.87
N THR A 78 -13.61 -4.48 3.08
CA THR A 78 -14.19 -3.70 4.18
C THR A 78 -14.17 -2.20 3.89
N MET A 79 -13.15 -1.68 3.22
CA MET A 79 -13.11 -0.27 2.78
C MET A 79 -14.21 0.05 1.76
N VAL A 80 -14.46 -0.83 0.78
CA VAL A 80 -15.55 -0.65 -0.20
C VAL A 80 -16.92 -0.70 0.48
N LEU A 81 -17.10 -1.59 1.46
CA LEU A 81 -18.33 -1.65 2.27
C LEU A 81 -18.51 -0.39 3.12
N ALA A 82 -17.43 0.17 3.69
CA ALA A 82 -17.47 1.43 4.42
C ALA A 82 -17.94 2.59 3.53
N TRP A 83 -17.48 2.63 2.28
CA TRP A 83 -17.92 3.61 1.29
C TRP A 83 -19.39 3.40 0.86
N ALA A 84 -19.81 2.15 0.63
CA ALA A 84 -21.19 1.83 0.30
C ALA A 84 -22.17 2.18 1.44
N ALA A 85 -21.76 2.02 2.70
CA ALA A 85 -22.54 2.44 3.86
C ALA A 85 -22.71 3.97 3.93
N LEU A 86 -21.68 4.75 3.56
CA LEU A 86 -21.78 6.21 3.44
C LEU A 86 -22.78 6.64 2.38
N MET A 87 -22.81 5.98 1.22
CA MET A 87 -23.81 6.27 0.18
C MET A 87 -25.24 6.04 0.65
N LYS A 88 -25.45 5.12 1.60
CA LYS A 88 -26.75 4.85 2.23
C LYS A 88 -27.03 5.75 3.43
N ASN A 89 -26.19 6.76 3.71
CA ASN A 89 -26.25 7.59 4.92
C ASN A 89 -26.18 6.78 6.25
N ASN A 90 -25.65 5.55 6.23
CA ASN A 90 -25.50 4.73 7.44
C ASN A 90 -24.13 4.96 8.08
N TYR A 91 -24.03 6.01 8.89
CA TYR A 91 -22.79 6.41 9.56
C TYR A 91 -22.29 5.39 10.60
N SER A 92 -23.20 4.65 11.25
CA SER A 92 -22.81 3.63 12.24
C SER A 92 -22.06 2.47 11.57
N GLU A 93 -22.59 2.00 10.44
CA GLU A 93 -22.00 0.91 9.67
C GLU A 93 -20.71 1.34 8.97
N HIS A 94 -20.65 2.57 8.46
CA HIS A 94 -19.40 3.16 7.94
C HIS A 94 -18.27 3.11 8.98
N LYS A 95 -18.51 3.60 10.21
CA LYS A 95 -17.49 3.60 11.27
C LYS A 95 -17.01 2.20 11.63
N LYS A 96 -17.92 1.21 11.66
CA LYS A 96 -17.58 -0.19 11.93
C LYS A 96 -16.65 -0.76 10.86
N PHE A 97 -16.99 -0.57 9.59
CA PHE A 97 -16.18 -1.09 8.49
C PHE A 97 -14.84 -0.35 8.38
N LEU A 98 -14.80 0.96 8.62
CA LEU A 98 -13.56 1.73 8.64
C LEU A 98 -12.63 1.26 9.79
N ALA A 99 -13.17 1.03 10.98
CA ALA A 99 -12.40 0.47 12.10
C ALA A 99 -11.87 -0.94 11.79
N LEU A 100 -12.65 -1.76 11.09
CA LEU A 100 -12.23 -3.08 10.65
C LEU A 100 -11.08 -3.01 9.63
N THR A 101 -11.16 -2.11 8.64
CA THR A 101 -10.06 -1.84 7.70
C THR A 101 -8.78 -1.42 8.43
N PHE A 102 -8.90 -0.53 9.42
CA PHE A 102 -7.77 -0.09 10.25
C PHE A 102 -7.15 -1.25 11.04
N LEU A 103 -7.97 -2.10 11.66
CA LEU A 103 -7.51 -3.29 12.37
C LEU A 103 -6.76 -4.25 11.45
N CYS A 104 -7.28 -4.50 10.24
CA CYS A 104 -6.59 -5.32 9.24
C CYS A 104 -5.23 -4.73 8.84
N GLY A 105 -5.12 -3.40 8.74
CA GLY A 105 -3.85 -2.70 8.52
C GLY A 105 -2.85 -2.93 9.65
N LEU A 106 -3.29 -2.86 10.92
CA LEU A 106 -2.45 -3.19 12.08
C LEU A 106 -1.97 -4.65 12.07
N ILE A 107 -2.87 -5.59 11.75
CA ILE A 107 -2.52 -7.02 11.66
C ILE A 107 -1.45 -7.23 10.59
N PHE A 108 -1.61 -6.61 9.40
CA PHE A 108 -0.63 -6.68 8.33
C PHE A 108 0.75 -6.16 8.77
N LEU A 109 0.80 -4.99 9.42
CA LEU A 109 2.05 -4.42 9.93
C LEU A 109 2.68 -5.30 11.02
N GLY A 110 1.87 -5.88 11.90
CA GLY A 110 2.33 -6.80 12.94
C GLY A 110 2.97 -8.06 12.37
N ILE A 111 2.33 -8.71 11.39
CA ILE A 111 2.90 -9.89 10.73
C ILE A 111 4.21 -9.52 10.00
N LYS A 112 4.25 -8.35 9.34
CA LYS A 112 5.47 -7.88 8.67
C LYS A 112 6.61 -7.58 9.64
N ALA A 113 6.31 -6.99 10.80
CA ALA A 113 7.30 -6.74 11.84
C ALA A 113 7.91 -8.05 12.37
N VAL A 114 7.08 -9.09 12.58
CA VAL A 114 7.56 -10.42 12.97
C VAL A 114 8.41 -11.06 11.89
N GLU A 115 7.99 -11.00 10.61
CA GLU A 115 8.75 -11.55 9.48
C GLU A 115 10.12 -10.86 9.35
N TYR A 116 10.19 -9.54 9.54
CA TYR A 116 11.44 -8.78 9.52
C TYR A 116 12.33 -9.13 10.72
N GLY A 117 11.76 -9.22 11.92
CA GLY A 117 12.50 -9.61 13.13
C GLY A 117 13.10 -11.03 13.01
N GLN A 118 12.35 -11.96 12.42
CA GLN A 118 12.86 -13.30 12.11
C GLN A 118 14.02 -13.25 11.11
N LYS A 119 13.96 -12.40 10.08
CA LYS A 119 15.08 -12.25 9.11
C LYS A 119 16.32 -11.63 9.74
N PHE A 120 16.16 -10.59 10.55
CA PHE A 120 17.29 -9.95 11.25
C PHE A 120 17.97 -10.86 12.27
N SER A 121 17.20 -11.73 12.95
CA SER A 121 17.77 -12.72 13.88
C SER A 121 18.53 -13.86 13.19
N HIS A 122 18.35 -14.06 11.88
CA HIS A 122 19.10 -15.02 11.07
C HIS A 122 20.21 -14.33 10.24
N ASP A 123 20.63 -13.11 10.63
CA ASP A 123 21.67 -12.31 9.95
C ASP A 123 21.38 -12.00 8.46
N LEU A 124 20.10 -12.03 8.06
CA LEU A 124 19.66 -11.69 6.70
C LEU A 124 19.42 -10.19 6.59
N PHE A 125 20.50 -9.43 6.45
CA PHE A 125 20.46 -7.98 6.28
C PHE A 125 20.28 -7.56 4.81
N PRO A 126 19.79 -6.34 4.55
CA PRO A 126 19.74 -5.77 3.20
C PRO A 126 21.11 -5.72 2.51
N SER A 127 22.20 -5.62 3.27
CA SER A 127 23.57 -5.57 2.76
C SER A 127 24.13 -6.93 2.35
N THR A 128 23.48 -8.03 2.73
CA THR A 128 24.04 -9.39 2.56
C THR A 128 23.92 -9.89 1.11
N ASN A 129 22.86 -9.52 0.39
CA ASN A 129 22.65 -9.93 -1.01
C ASN A 129 21.72 -8.94 -1.73
N ASN A 130 21.95 -8.72 -3.03
CA ASN A 130 21.07 -7.96 -3.94
C ASN A 130 19.59 -8.38 -3.85
N PHE A 131 19.30 -9.68 -3.66
CA PHE A 131 17.93 -10.17 -3.45
C PHE A 131 17.28 -9.57 -2.19
N LEU A 132 18.00 -9.55 -1.07
CA LEU A 132 17.50 -9.00 0.18
C LEU A 132 17.38 -7.48 0.09
N ALA A 133 18.36 -6.80 -0.53
CA ALA A 133 18.32 -5.37 -0.75
C ALA A 133 17.03 -4.93 -1.47
N ILE A 134 16.74 -5.51 -2.64
CA ILE A 134 15.56 -5.15 -3.42
C ILE A 134 14.26 -5.59 -2.74
N TYR A 135 14.27 -6.74 -2.06
CA TYR A 135 13.13 -7.20 -1.26
C TYR A 135 12.76 -6.19 -0.18
N PHE A 136 13.71 -5.80 0.69
CA PHE A 136 13.46 -4.88 1.80
C PHE A 136 13.03 -3.49 1.31
N VAL A 137 13.58 -3.00 0.20
CA VAL A 137 13.15 -1.72 -0.39
C VAL A 137 11.72 -1.80 -0.91
N LEU A 138 11.39 -2.81 -1.71
CA LEU A 138 10.03 -2.99 -2.26
C LEU A 138 8.98 -3.15 -1.16
N THR A 139 9.21 -4.08 -0.22
CA THR A 139 8.23 -4.38 0.83
C THR A 139 8.22 -3.33 1.93
N GLY A 140 9.36 -2.70 2.23
CA GLY A 140 9.46 -1.62 3.21
C GLY A 140 8.73 -0.36 2.72
N LEU A 141 8.95 0.03 1.46
CA LEU A 141 8.24 1.14 0.86
C LEU A 141 6.74 0.87 0.81
N HIS A 142 6.32 -0.34 0.41
CA HIS A 142 4.91 -0.72 0.46
C HIS A 142 4.33 -0.64 1.88
N GLY A 143 5.07 -1.10 2.90
CA GLY A 143 4.67 -0.96 4.30
C GLY A 143 4.49 0.50 4.72
N LEU A 144 5.39 1.39 4.28
CA LEU A 144 5.28 2.84 4.53
C LEU A 144 4.01 3.41 3.87
N HIS A 145 3.67 2.99 2.66
CA HIS A 145 2.43 3.40 2.00
C HIS A 145 1.18 2.96 2.78
N VAL A 146 1.18 1.74 3.33
CA VAL A 146 0.08 1.27 4.18
C VAL A 146 -0.04 2.13 5.44
N VAL A 147 1.07 2.46 6.10
CA VAL A 147 1.08 3.38 7.25
C VAL A 147 0.54 4.76 6.87
N GLY A 148 0.99 5.32 5.74
CA GLY A 148 0.48 6.60 5.22
C GLY A 148 -1.02 6.56 4.97
N GLY A 149 -1.52 5.47 4.35
CA GLY A 149 -2.95 5.24 4.14
C GLY A 149 -3.72 5.16 5.46
N MET A 150 -3.18 4.49 6.48
CA MET A 150 -3.80 4.41 7.80
C MET A 150 -3.86 5.77 8.50
N ILE A 151 -2.83 6.62 8.35
CA ILE A 151 -2.82 7.98 8.90
C ILE A 151 -3.91 8.84 8.24
N VAL A 152 -4.09 8.72 6.92
CA VAL A 152 -5.14 9.47 6.19
C VAL A 152 -6.57 8.99 6.54
N MET A 153 -6.72 7.76 7.03
CA MET A 153 -8.01 7.22 7.47
C MET A 153 -8.46 7.71 8.86
N LEU A 154 -7.54 8.24 9.67
CA LEU A 154 -7.83 8.81 10.99
C LEU A 154 -8.43 10.22 10.87
#